data_AF-A0A4R3QLP0-F1
#
_entry.id   AF-A0A4R3QLP0-F1
#
_cell.length_a   1.000
_cell.length_b   1.000
_cell.length_c   1.000
_cell.angle_alpha   90.00
_cell.angle_beta   90.00
_cell.angle_gamma   90.00
#
_symmetry.space_group_name_H-M   'P 1'
#
loop_
_entity.id
_entity.type
_entity.pdbx_description
1 polymer ?
#
loop_
_entity_poly.entity_id
_entity_poly.type
_entity_poly.pdbx_seq_one_letter_code
_entity_poly.pdbx_strand_id
1 'polypeptide(L)'
;MKGDFPALRMIIEGGRLAPAGQFDQERLNSYRRGTVVFVHFTEEKDRVLVRKWWAILGLVVKQCDTPWKTKEEASEAIKLALGIVNLSKTVGGQFMQYPKSLKELDDPEMAEALENMTELLSRMTGVDVATLKKETAHIVEDPHDPETREVIEHETPESDAHSPASDEADAPPPASAEGSEQPTSDPSSHTDVPPAGASEPAGDPNPSSGSPAIDDPERDILIRYARDVLPMAADRDATGAALAAVEKEYAAGEFKTLSPAGLEKAKAISRSMRAIFQQ
;
A
#
# COMPACT_ATOMS: atom_id res chain seq x y z
N MET A 1 10.05 18.50 16.59
CA MET A 1 11.25 18.56 15.73
C MET A 1 11.54 17.15 15.28
N LYS A 2 11.46 16.90 13.96
CA LYS A 2 11.78 15.59 13.38
C LYS A 2 13.30 15.48 13.45
N GLY A 3 13.80 14.82 14.49
CA GLY A 3 15.23 14.57 14.64
C GLY A 3 15.65 13.66 13.50
N ASP A 4 16.28 14.24 12.49
CA ASP A 4 16.85 13.51 11.36
C ASP A 4 18.13 12.86 11.88
N PHE A 5 17.95 11.80 12.67
CA PHE A 5 19.07 11.02 13.17
C PHE A 5 19.60 10.18 12.01
N PRO A 6 20.89 10.27 11.70
CA PRO A 6 21.47 9.57 10.57
C PRO A 6 21.35 8.06 10.81
N ALA A 7 20.70 7.36 9.88
CA ALA A 7 20.45 5.94 9.98
C ALA A 7 21.78 5.17 10.05
N LEU A 8 21.97 4.37 11.11
CA LEU A 8 23.04 3.37 11.19
C LEU A 8 22.51 2.07 10.59
N ARG A 9 23.30 1.45 9.72
CA ARG A 9 22.95 0.13 9.18
C ARG A 9 23.58 -0.95 10.05
N MET A 10 22.74 -1.84 10.55
CA MET A 10 23.16 -2.97 11.40
C MET A 10 22.56 -4.27 10.87
N ILE A 11 23.33 -5.35 10.95
CA ILE A 11 22.94 -6.71 10.61
C ILE A 11 22.74 -7.52 11.88
N ILE A 12 21.89 -8.54 11.82
CA ILE A 12 21.70 -9.48 12.92
C ILE A 12 22.69 -10.63 12.74
N GLU A 13 23.73 -10.66 13.56
CA GLU A 13 24.73 -11.73 13.58
C GLU A 13 24.70 -12.44 14.93
N GLY A 14 24.42 -13.75 14.94
CA GLY A 14 24.41 -14.55 16.17
C GLY A 14 23.44 -14.06 17.25
N GLY A 15 22.32 -13.44 16.85
CA GLY A 15 21.33 -12.87 17.77
C GLY A 15 21.72 -11.52 18.38
N ARG A 16 22.72 -10.84 17.83
CA ARG A 16 23.15 -9.49 18.24
C ARG A 16 23.15 -8.56 17.02
N LEU A 17 22.92 -7.28 17.26
CA LEU A 17 23.10 -6.27 16.22
C LEU A 17 24.59 -5.97 16.07
N ALA A 18 25.13 -6.23 14.88
CA ALA A 18 26.48 -5.87 14.47
C ALA A 18 26.39 -4.80 13.37
N PRO A 19 27.35 -3.87 13.27
CA PRO A 19 27.35 -2.87 12.20
C PRO A 19 27.49 -3.55 10.83
N ALA A 20 26.75 -3.05 9.83
CA ALA A 20 26.74 -3.63 8.48
C ALA A 20 28.03 -3.36 7.68
N GLY A 21 28.88 -2.45 8.14
CA GLY A 21 30.15 -2.11 7.50
C GLY A 21 31.06 -1.27 8.38
N GLN A 22 32.26 -0.99 7.87
CA GLN A 22 33.30 -0.26 8.59
C GLN A 22 32.86 1.17 8.97
N PHE A 23 32.15 1.86 8.08
CA PHE A 23 31.62 3.20 8.36
C PHE A 23 30.62 3.19 9.51
N ASP A 24 29.71 2.22 9.55
CA ASP A 24 28.74 2.06 10.63
C ASP A 24 29.44 1.69 11.95
N GLN A 25 30.52 0.91 11.90
CA GLN A 25 31.35 0.54 13.05
C GLN A 25 32.08 1.75 13.64
N GLU A 26 32.71 2.57 12.81
CA GLU A 26 33.40 3.80 13.25
C GLU A 26 32.41 4.78 13.88
N ARG A 27 31.21 4.90 13.29
CA ARG A 27 30.15 5.72 13.84
C ARG A 27 29.61 5.19 15.16
N LEU A 28 29.44 3.87 15.28
CA LEU A 28 29.04 3.24 16.55
C LEU A 28 30.10 3.46 17.64
N ASN A 29 31.39 3.43 17.27
CA ASN A 29 32.50 3.69 18.18
C ASN A 29 32.61 5.15 18.64
N SER A 30 31.99 6.10 17.92
CA SER A 30 31.94 7.51 18.32
C SER A 30 31.04 7.76 19.54
N TYR A 31 30.07 6.87 19.81
CA TYR A 31 29.22 6.97 20.99
C TYR A 31 29.98 6.57 22.25
N ARG A 32 29.69 7.22 23.38
CA ARG A 32 30.31 6.87 24.67
C ARG A 32 29.91 5.45 25.06
N ARG A 33 30.88 4.65 25.50
CA ARG A 33 30.64 3.30 26.03
C ARG A 33 29.62 3.36 27.18
N GLY A 34 28.58 2.52 27.10
CA GLY A 34 27.48 2.49 28.08
C GLY A 34 26.29 3.40 27.76
N THR A 35 26.32 4.14 26.63
CA THR A 35 25.16 4.93 26.18
C THR A 35 24.04 4.00 25.72
N VAL A 36 22.81 4.23 26.22
CA VAL A 36 21.61 3.54 25.75
C VAL A 36 21.13 4.24 24.48
N VAL A 37 21.07 3.50 23.37
CA VAL A 37 20.57 3.99 22.08
C VAL A 37 19.18 3.42 21.84
N PHE A 38 18.24 4.27 21.45
CA PHE A 38 16.93 3.82 20.99
C PHE A 38 17.03 3.39 19.53
N VAL A 39 16.76 2.12 19.26
CA VAL A 39 16.79 1.55 17.91
C VAL A 39 15.37 1.52 17.38
N HIS A 40 15.16 2.11 16.20
CA HIS A 40 13.94 1.92 15.42
C HIS A 40 14.24 0.95 14.29
N PHE A 41 13.57 -0.21 14.31
CA PHE A 41 13.67 -1.18 13.22
C PHE A 41 12.88 -0.66 12.03
N THR A 42 13.60 -0.13 11.04
CA THR A 42 13.03 0.08 9.70
C THR A 42 13.29 -1.18 8.91
N GLU A 43 12.28 -2.03 8.78
CA GLU A 43 12.34 -3.12 7.82
C GLU A 43 12.44 -2.49 6.43
N GLU A 44 13.61 -2.60 5.81
CA GLU A 44 13.79 -2.31 4.40
C GLU A 44 13.15 -3.47 3.63
N LYS A 45 11.80 -3.53 3.64
CA LYS A 45 11.07 -4.40 2.71
C LYS A 45 11.59 -4.04 1.34
N ASP A 46 12.26 -4.98 0.67
CA ASP A 46 12.88 -4.71 -0.61
C ASP A 46 11.78 -4.27 -1.59
N ARG A 47 11.76 -2.98 -1.87
CA ARG A 47 10.67 -2.32 -2.58
C ARG A 47 10.87 -2.42 -4.09
N VAL A 48 11.43 -3.52 -4.58
CA VAL A 48 11.52 -3.80 -6.02
C VAL A 48 10.16 -3.59 -6.68
N LEU A 49 9.08 -4.09 -6.07
CA LEU A 49 7.72 -3.93 -6.59
C LEU A 49 7.27 -2.46 -6.64
N VAL A 50 7.65 -1.65 -5.65
CA VAL A 50 7.33 -0.22 -5.63
C VAL A 50 8.18 0.55 -6.63
N ARG A 51 9.46 0.18 -6.82
CA ARG A 51 10.30 0.72 -7.88
C ARG A 51 9.72 0.41 -9.26
N LYS A 52 9.30 -0.84 -9.49
CA LYS A 52 8.62 -1.27 -10.71
C LYS A 52 7.31 -0.50 -10.93
N TRP A 53 6.51 -0.30 -9.89
CA TRP A 53 5.30 0.53 -9.95
C TRP A 53 5.60 1.92 -10.52
N TRP A 54 6.56 2.63 -9.92
CA TRP A 54 6.91 3.98 -10.36
C TRP A 54 7.53 4.03 -11.75
N ALA A 55 8.26 3.00 -12.14
CA ALA A 55 8.86 2.94 -13.46
C ALA A 55 7.83 2.70 -14.57
N ILE A 56 6.87 1.80 -14.35
CA ILE A 56 5.76 1.59 -15.29
C ILE A 56 4.99 2.90 -15.49
N LEU A 57 4.68 3.61 -14.40
CA LEU A 57 4.01 4.91 -14.49
C LEU A 57 4.85 5.97 -15.19
N GLY A 58 6.15 6.05 -14.89
CA GLY A 58 7.05 6.98 -15.56
C GLY A 58 7.15 6.72 -17.07
N LEU A 59 7.16 5.44 -17.46
CA LEU A 59 7.16 5.01 -18.85
C LEU A 59 5.85 5.40 -19.56
N VAL A 60 4.72 5.06 -18.96
CA VAL A 60 3.39 5.31 -19.52
C VAL A 60 3.11 6.80 -19.64
N VAL A 61 3.39 7.61 -18.62
CA VAL A 61 3.19 9.08 -18.69
C VAL A 61 4.09 9.71 -19.76
N LYS A 62 5.26 9.14 -20.04
CA LYS A 62 6.20 9.65 -21.04
C LYS A 62 5.86 9.23 -22.46
N GLN A 63 5.37 8.00 -22.65
CA GLN A 63 5.21 7.38 -23.98
C GLN A 63 3.77 7.32 -24.47
N CYS A 64 2.78 7.34 -23.56
CA CYS A 64 1.37 7.20 -23.89
C CYS A 64 0.62 8.51 -23.70
N ASP A 65 -0.45 8.70 -24.48
CA ASP A 65 -1.38 9.81 -24.27
C ASP A 65 -2.24 9.49 -23.04
N THR A 66 -1.88 10.07 -21.91
CA THR A 66 -2.57 9.86 -20.63
C THR A 66 -3.11 11.17 -20.10
N PRO A 67 -4.22 11.15 -19.33
CA PRO A 67 -4.79 12.36 -18.75
C PRO A 67 -3.93 12.98 -17.64
N TRP A 68 -2.87 12.31 -17.21
CA TRP A 68 -2.02 12.70 -16.09
C TRP A 68 -0.75 13.41 -16.56
N LYS A 69 -0.34 14.46 -15.85
CA LYS A 69 0.88 15.21 -16.18
C LYS A 69 2.12 14.67 -15.48
N THR A 70 1.94 14.02 -14.34
CA THR A 70 3.02 13.48 -13.52
C THR A 70 2.75 12.03 -13.14
N LYS A 71 3.82 11.28 -12.85
CA LYS A 71 3.71 9.90 -12.37
C LYS A 71 3.00 9.83 -11.01
N GLU A 72 3.11 10.88 -10.19
CA GLU A 72 2.45 11.01 -8.89
C GLU A 72 0.94 11.10 -9.05
N GLU A 73 0.46 11.96 -9.96
CA GLU A 73 -0.96 12.09 -10.29
C GLU A 73 -1.52 10.79 -10.86
N ALA A 74 -0.77 10.16 -11.78
CA ALA A 74 -1.11 8.84 -12.31
C ALA A 74 -1.20 7.79 -11.19
N SER A 75 -0.26 7.79 -10.24
CA SER A 75 -0.27 6.85 -9.12
C SER A 75 -1.49 7.04 -8.22
N GLU A 76 -1.92 8.27 -7.95
CA GLU A 76 -3.12 8.52 -7.16
C GLU A 76 -4.39 8.07 -7.89
N ALA A 77 -4.53 8.43 -9.17
CA ALA A 77 -5.67 8.03 -9.98
C ALA A 77 -5.79 6.51 -10.12
N ILE A 78 -4.67 5.82 -10.33
CA ILE A 78 -4.64 4.36 -10.45
C ILE A 78 -4.95 3.71 -9.10
N LYS A 79 -4.40 4.20 -7.99
CA LYS A 79 -4.75 3.69 -6.65
C LYS A 79 -6.25 3.85 -6.37
N LEU A 80 -6.86 4.97 -6.76
CA LEU A 80 -8.30 5.17 -6.67
C LEU A 80 -9.08 4.18 -7.55
N ALA A 81 -8.65 3.99 -8.80
CA ALA A 81 -9.30 3.07 -9.75
C ALA A 81 -9.23 1.61 -9.31
N LEU A 82 -8.12 1.21 -8.67
CA LEU A 82 -7.92 -0.14 -8.14
C LEU A 82 -8.52 -0.36 -6.74
N GLY A 83 -9.13 0.67 -6.14
CA GLY A 83 -9.68 0.57 -4.79
C GLY A 83 -8.63 0.46 -3.69
N ILE A 84 -7.37 0.83 -3.96
CA ILE A 84 -6.27 0.88 -2.99
C ILE A 84 -6.40 2.18 -2.19
N VAL A 85 -7.44 2.25 -1.36
CA VAL A 85 -7.86 3.45 -0.64
C VAL A 85 -8.08 3.18 0.84
N ASN A 86 -7.79 4.19 1.65
CA ASN A 86 -8.21 4.24 3.04
C ASN A 86 -9.56 4.97 3.11
N LEU A 87 -10.48 4.41 3.89
CA LEU A 87 -11.78 5.01 4.18
C LEU A 87 -11.69 5.76 5.51
N SER A 88 -12.10 7.02 5.49
CA SER A 88 -12.25 7.84 6.67
C SER A 88 -13.60 8.54 6.68
N LYS A 89 -13.94 9.17 7.80
CA LYS A 89 -15.09 10.05 7.92
C LYS A 89 -14.61 11.47 8.14
N THR A 90 -15.18 12.40 7.40
CA THR A 90 -15.03 13.83 7.68
C THR A 90 -15.63 14.16 9.04
N VAL A 91 -15.28 15.33 9.60
CA VAL A 91 -15.87 15.83 10.86
C VAL A 91 -17.40 15.94 10.78
N GLY A 92 -17.95 16.12 9.57
CA GLY A 92 -19.40 16.11 9.29
C GLY A 92 -20.02 14.72 9.13
N GLY A 93 -19.28 13.64 9.37
CA GLY A 93 -19.78 12.26 9.28
C GLY A 93 -19.87 11.68 7.87
N GLN A 94 -19.56 12.45 6.81
CA GLN A 94 -19.51 11.95 5.44
C GLN A 94 -18.27 11.10 5.22
N PHE A 95 -18.42 9.96 4.54
CA PHE A 95 -17.30 9.11 4.15
C PHE A 95 -16.41 9.81 3.12
N MET A 96 -15.10 9.70 3.30
CA MET A 96 -14.07 10.19 2.40
C MET A 96 -13.10 9.06 2.11
N GLN A 97 -12.69 8.94 0.85
CA GLN A 97 -11.68 8.00 0.40
C GLN A 97 -10.42 8.76 0.00
N TYR A 98 -9.26 8.25 0.43
CA TYR A 98 -7.96 8.76 0.00
C TYR A 98 -7.05 7.59 -0.35
N PRO A 99 -6.15 7.74 -1.34
CA PRO A 99 -5.25 6.66 -1.75
C PRO A 99 -4.42 6.14 -0.58
N LYS A 100 -4.39 4.82 -0.38
CA LYS A 100 -3.53 4.17 0.60
C LYS A 100 -2.06 4.36 0.19
N SER A 101 -1.16 4.39 1.16
CA SER A 101 0.27 4.44 0.85
C SER A 101 0.70 3.10 0.26
N LEU A 102 1.50 3.12 -0.81
CA LEU A 102 2.18 1.89 -1.29
C LEU A 102 3.11 1.30 -0.22
N LYS A 103 3.37 2.05 0.87
CA LYS A 103 4.14 1.56 2.01
C LYS A 103 3.39 0.68 2.99
N GLU A 104 2.07 0.73 2.94
CA GLU A 104 1.17 0.02 3.85
C GLU A 104 0.58 -1.24 3.21
N LEU A 105 1.01 -1.58 1.98
CA LEU A 105 0.66 -2.83 1.31
C LEU A 105 1.68 -3.90 1.66
N ASP A 106 1.20 -5.12 1.89
CA ASP A 106 2.06 -6.28 2.02
C ASP A 106 2.54 -6.76 0.64
N ASP A 107 3.64 -7.51 0.60
CA ASP A 107 4.25 -7.99 -0.65
C ASP A 107 3.27 -8.71 -1.60
N PRO A 108 2.38 -9.62 -1.14
CA PRO A 108 1.38 -10.22 -2.02
C PRO A 108 0.36 -9.18 -2.54
N GLU A 109 -0.09 -8.25 -1.69
CA GLU A 109 -1.01 -7.18 -2.11
C GLU A 109 -0.35 -6.25 -3.14
N MET A 110 0.93 -5.95 -2.96
CA MET A 110 1.70 -5.10 -3.87
C MET A 110 1.95 -5.78 -5.22
N ALA A 111 2.17 -7.10 -5.23
CA ALA A 111 2.30 -7.86 -6.46
C ALA A 111 0.98 -7.86 -7.26
N GLU A 112 -0.14 -8.16 -6.60
CA GLU A 112 -1.47 -8.10 -7.21
C GLU A 112 -1.81 -6.69 -7.72
N ALA A 113 -1.52 -5.66 -6.92
CA ALA A 113 -1.70 -4.26 -7.32
C ALA A 113 -0.92 -3.91 -8.59
N LEU A 114 0.31 -4.40 -8.72
CA LEU A 114 1.15 -4.16 -9.89
C LEU A 114 0.60 -4.85 -11.15
N GLU A 115 0.09 -6.07 -11.01
CA GLU A 115 -0.57 -6.78 -12.11
C GLU A 115 -1.85 -6.06 -12.56
N ASN A 116 -2.72 -5.72 -11.61
CA ASN A 116 -3.96 -4.99 -11.87
C ASN A 116 -3.70 -3.60 -12.48
N MET A 117 -2.66 -2.90 -12.01
CA MET A 117 -2.21 -1.64 -12.62
C MET A 117 -1.80 -1.85 -14.08
N THR A 118 -1.01 -2.89 -14.36
CA THR A 118 -0.50 -3.12 -15.72
C THR A 118 -1.64 -3.48 -16.68
N GLU A 119 -2.62 -4.27 -16.23
CA GLU A 119 -3.81 -4.58 -17.00
C GLU A 119 -4.67 -3.32 -17.28
N LEU A 120 -4.89 -2.50 -16.24
CA LEU A 120 -5.63 -1.24 -16.37
C LEU A 120 -4.95 -0.29 -17.37
N LEU A 121 -3.63 -0.13 -17.25
CA LEU A 121 -2.84 0.71 -18.15
C LEU A 121 -2.88 0.18 -19.59
N SER A 122 -2.79 -1.13 -19.77
CA SER A 122 -2.90 -1.75 -21.09
C SER A 122 -4.27 -1.49 -21.74
N ARG A 123 -5.34 -1.60 -20.95
CA ARG A 123 -6.71 -1.32 -21.41
C ARG A 123 -6.92 0.16 -21.77
N MET A 124 -6.27 1.07 -21.04
CA MET A 124 -6.40 2.52 -21.26
C MET A 124 -5.54 3.03 -22.43
N THR A 125 -4.33 2.51 -22.57
CA THR A 125 -3.32 3.06 -23.51
C THR A 125 -3.14 2.22 -24.77
N GLY A 126 -3.67 0.99 -24.79
CA GLY A 126 -3.49 0.04 -25.88
C GLY A 126 -2.09 -0.59 -25.95
N VAL A 127 -1.19 -0.27 -25.01
CA VAL A 127 0.14 -0.88 -24.92
C VAL A 127 0.05 -2.28 -24.30
N ASP A 128 0.73 -3.26 -24.89
CA ASP A 128 0.68 -4.64 -24.41
C ASP A 128 1.35 -4.82 -23.03
N VAL A 129 0.76 -5.66 -22.19
CA VAL A 129 1.22 -5.99 -20.83
C VAL A 129 2.62 -6.58 -20.87
N ALA A 130 2.93 -7.40 -21.88
CA ALA A 130 4.25 -8.01 -22.02
C ALA A 130 5.32 -6.96 -22.36
N THR A 131 4.98 -5.92 -23.13
CA THR A 131 5.90 -4.81 -23.43
C THR A 131 6.20 -4.00 -22.18
N LEU A 132 5.20 -3.62 -21.38
CA LEU A 132 5.41 -2.88 -20.13
C LEU A 132 6.23 -3.69 -19.11
N LYS A 133 5.95 -4.99 -18.99
CA LYS A 133 6.73 -5.88 -18.11
C LYS A 133 8.16 -6.09 -18.62
N LYS A 134 8.37 -6.23 -19.93
CA LYS A 134 9.71 -6.39 -20.54
C LYS A 134 10.55 -5.13 -20.43
N GLU A 135 9.95 -3.98 -20.69
CA GLU A 135 10.64 -2.70 -20.59
C GLU A 135 10.98 -2.35 -19.14
N THR A 136 10.26 -2.87 -18.15
CA THR A 136 10.58 -2.68 -16.73
C THR A 136 11.28 -3.88 -16.08
N ALA A 137 11.58 -4.93 -16.86
CA ALA A 137 12.27 -6.13 -16.38
C ALA A 137 13.73 -5.84 -15.96
N HIS A 138 14.34 -4.77 -16.48
CA HIS A 138 15.68 -4.32 -16.06
C HIS A 138 15.71 -3.77 -14.63
N ILE A 139 14.56 -3.61 -13.98
CA ILE A 139 14.43 -3.17 -12.59
C ILE A 139 14.45 -4.41 -11.66
N VAL A 140 15.37 -5.33 -11.94
CA VAL A 140 15.68 -6.47 -11.07
C VAL A 140 17.08 -6.23 -10.53
N GLU A 141 17.17 -6.32 -9.20
CA GLU A 141 18.36 -6.41 -8.35
C GLU A 141 19.52 -5.50 -8.78
N ASP A 142 19.75 -4.42 -8.01
CA ASP A 142 21.15 -4.09 -7.76
C ASP A 142 21.80 -5.39 -7.28
N PRO A 143 22.83 -5.91 -7.96
CA PRO A 143 23.62 -6.98 -7.41
C PRO A 143 24.31 -6.39 -6.19
N HIS A 144 23.75 -6.62 -5.00
CA HIS A 144 24.60 -6.69 -3.83
C HIS A 144 25.45 -7.95 -4.00
N ASP A 145 26.54 -7.80 -4.73
CA ASP A 145 27.69 -8.70 -4.63
C ASP A 145 28.13 -8.68 -3.16
N PRO A 146 27.99 -9.80 -2.42
CA PRO A 146 28.45 -9.86 -1.04
C PRO A 146 29.99 -9.91 -0.95
N GLU A 147 30.73 -9.93 -2.06
CA GLU A 147 32.17 -10.20 -2.06
C GLU A 147 33.07 -9.06 -2.58
N THR A 148 32.59 -8.08 -3.35
CA THR A 148 33.47 -7.02 -3.88
C THR A 148 32.76 -5.69 -4.16
N ARG A 149 32.78 -4.76 -3.19
CA ARG A 149 32.31 -3.37 -3.36
C ARG A 149 33.31 -2.52 -4.16
N GLU A 150 33.34 -2.64 -5.48
CA GLU A 150 33.86 -1.57 -6.34
C GLU A 150 32.73 -0.97 -7.18
N VAL A 151 32.64 0.36 -7.13
CA VAL A 151 31.73 1.18 -7.93
C VAL A 151 32.26 1.15 -9.36
N ILE A 152 31.57 0.45 -10.27
CA ILE A 152 31.78 0.65 -11.71
C ILE A 152 31.08 1.96 -12.06
N GLU A 153 31.84 3.05 -12.01
CA GLU A 153 31.56 4.25 -12.78
C GLU A 153 31.50 3.85 -14.25
N HIS A 154 30.29 3.70 -14.81
CA HIS A 154 30.16 3.67 -16.25
C HIS A 154 30.29 5.09 -16.80
N GLU A 155 31.54 5.41 -17.10
CA GLU A 155 32.07 6.29 -18.14
C GLU A 155 30.99 6.94 -19.03
N THR A 156 30.80 8.24 -18.81
CA THR A 156 30.41 9.15 -19.89
C THR A 156 31.66 9.41 -20.73
N PRO A 157 31.65 9.21 -22.06
CA PRO A 157 32.80 9.59 -22.87
C PRO A 157 32.89 11.11 -22.91
N GLU A 158 34.06 11.57 -22.48
CA GLU A 158 34.65 12.89 -22.55
C GLU A 158 34.20 13.75 -23.74
N SER A 159 33.75 14.96 -23.43
CA SER A 159 34.08 16.14 -24.24
C SER A 159 34.70 17.16 -23.31
N ASP A 160 36.02 17.05 -23.19
CA ASP A 160 36.90 17.99 -22.53
C ASP A 160 37.12 19.21 -23.45
N ALA A 161 36.85 20.40 -22.92
CA ALA A 161 37.45 21.64 -23.37
C ALA A 161 37.43 22.66 -22.21
N HIS A 162 38.38 22.47 -21.30
CA HIS A 162 39.23 23.51 -20.67
C HIS A 162 38.61 24.86 -20.24
N SER A 163 38.71 25.18 -18.95
CA SER A 163 39.59 26.27 -18.42
C SER A 163 39.35 26.58 -16.92
N PRO A 164 40.32 27.20 -16.21
CA PRO A 164 40.76 26.69 -14.91
C PRO A 164 40.58 27.62 -13.69
N ALA A 165 40.77 27.00 -12.51
CA ALA A 165 41.50 27.41 -11.30
C ALA A 165 41.17 28.72 -10.55
N SER A 166 40.96 28.57 -9.24
CA SER A 166 41.46 29.36 -8.08
C SER A 166 40.94 28.63 -6.83
N ASP A 167 41.69 27.83 -6.06
CA ASP A 167 42.90 28.07 -5.24
C ASP A 167 42.72 29.15 -4.17
N GLU A 168 42.53 28.71 -2.91
CA GLU A 168 42.94 29.31 -1.62
C GLU A 168 42.10 28.61 -0.51
N ALA A 169 42.64 27.66 0.25
CA ALA A 169 43.63 27.77 1.33
C ALA A 169 43.00 27.93 2.74
N ASP A 170 43.33 26.94 3.56
CA ASP A 170 43.76 27.07 4.97
C ASP A 170 42.72 27.18 6.11
N ALA A 171 42.49 26.02 6.75
CA ALA A 171 42.79 25.69 8.16
C ALA A 171 42.14 26.46 9.36
N PRO A 172 42.04 25.81 10.55
CA PRO A 172 40.98 26.03 11.56
C PRO A 172 41.52 26.63 12.91
N PRO A 173 41.02 26.20 14.10
CA PRO A 173 40.11 26.86 15.04
C PRO A 173 40.82 27.39 16.33
N PRO A 174 40.11 27.91 17.36
CA PRO A 174 39.97 27.17 18.65
C PRO A 174 38.63 27.48 19.41
N ALA A 175 37.98 26.59 20.18
CA ALA A 175 38.28 25.86 21.44
C ALA A 175 37.75 26.54 22.73
N SER A 176 37.33 25.66 23.68
CA SER A 176 37.06 25.88 25.13
C SER A 176 35.66 26.44 25.50
N ALA A 177 34.96 26.07 26.58
CA ALA A 177 35.23 25.36 27.84
C ALA A 177 33.85 24.91 28.42
N GLU A 178 33.66 23.67 28.92
CA GLU A 178 33.71 23.22 30.34
C GLU A 178 32.62 23.75 31.31
N GLY A 179 32.13 22.82 32.15
CA GLY A 179 31.26 23.03 33.33
C GLY A 179 30.13 21.98 33.38
N SER A 180 30.31 20.78 33.96
CA SER A 180 30.05 20.42 35.38
C SER A 180 28.67 20.89 35.85
N GLU A 181 27.73 20.03 36.30
CA GLU A 181 27.75 19.34 37.60
C GLU A 181 26.78 18.12 37.64
N GLN A 182 27.04 17.26 38.61
CA GLN A 182 26.40 15.96 38.91
C GLN A 182 25.43 16.13 40.12
N PRO A 183 25.00 15.05 40.82
CA PRO A 183 23.75 14.27 40.76
C PRO A 183 22.77 14.50 41.94
N THR A 184 21.60 13.83 41.96
CA THR A 184 21.08 13.08 43.14
C THR A 184 19.91 12.13 42.81
N SER A 185 20.12 10.84 43.06
CA SER A 185 19.29 9.87 43.82
C SER A 185 17.81 9.56 43.46
N ASP A 186 17.58 8.35 42.90
CA ASP A 186 16.78 7.17 43.38
C ASP A 186 15.72 7.31 44.52
N PRO A 187 14.85 6.29 44.79
CA PRO A 187 14.18 5.30 43.91
C PRO A 187 12.70 4.95 44.31
N SER A 188 12.04 4.16 43.45
CA SER A 188 11.05 3.09 43.72
C SER A 188 9.77 3.33 44.55
N SER A 189 8.63 2.90 43.98
CA SER A 189 7.65 2.04 44.68
C SER A 189 6.78 1.29 43.68
N HIS A 190 7.03 -0.02 43.57
CA HIS A 190 6.12 -1.03 43.05
C HIS A 190 4.98 -1.26 44.04
N THR A 191 3.76 -1.50 43.55
CA THR A 191 2.85 -2.45 44.21
C THR A 191 2.02 -3.17 43.15
N ASP A 192 2.37 -4.43 42.94
CA ASP A 192 1.54 -5.50 42.38
C ASP A 192 0.22 -5.64 43.13
N VAL A 193 -0.87 -6.02 42.45
CA VAL A 193 -1.46 -7.38 42.49
C VAL A 193 -2.76 -7.39 41.64
N PRO A 194 -3.09 -8.49 40.92
CA PRO A 194 -4.20 -8.64 39.97
C PRO A 194 -5.40 -9.42 40.60
N PRO A 195 -6.17 -10.27 39.90
CA PRO A 195 -7.26 -10.01 38.96
C PRO A 195 -8.61 -10.69 39.37
N ALA A 196 -9.59 -10.64 38.45
CA ALA A 196 -10.70 -11.59 38.23
C ALA A 196 -12.10 -11.31 38.83
N GLY A 197 -13.12 -11.60 38.02
CA GLY A 197 -14.55 -11.57 38.34
C GLY A 197 -15.38 -11.14 37.13
N ALA A 198 -15.46 -11.93 36.05
CA ALA A 198 -16.45 -12.99 35.83
C ALA A 198 -17.80 -12.47 35.28
N SER A 199 -18.15 -12.91 34.07
CA SER A 199 -19.51 -13.26 33.68
C SER A 199 -19.46 -14.22 32.49
N GLU A 200 -19.92 -15.44 32.75
CA GLU A 200 -20.19 -16.55 31.82
C GLU A 200 -21.53 -16.33 31.06
N PRO A 201 -22.18 -17.36 30.48
CA PRO A 201 -21.95 -17.87 29.12
C PRO A 201 -23.25 -17.84 28.29
N ALA A 202 -23.15 -17.66 26.97
CA ALA A 202 -24.33 -17.85 26.12
C ALA A 202 -23.94 -18.50 24.78
N GLY A 203 -24.17 -19.81 24.75
CA GLY A 203 -24.74 -20.56 23.63
C GLY A 203 -24.33 -20.15 22.23
N ASP A 204 -23.41 -20.94 21.69
CA ASP A 204 -23.05 -21.00 20.28
C ASP A 204 -24.11 -21.82 19.51
N PRO A 205 -24.89 -21.23 18.57
CA PRO A 205 -25.41 -21.97 17.45
C PRO A 205 -24.48 -21.73 16.26
N ASN A 206 -23.55 -22.67 16.09
CA ASN A 206 -22.83 -23.00 14.88
C ASN A 206 -23.56 -22.56 13.59
N PRO A 207 -23.11 -21.53 12.86
CA PRO A 207 -23.43 -21.42 11.45
C PRO A 207 -22.45 -22.32 10.70
N SER A 208 -22.96 -23.50 10.35
CA SER A 208 -22.42 -24.45 9.38
C SER A 208 -21.39 -23.82 8.44
N SER A 209 -20.12 -24.14 8.71
CA SER A 209 -19.01 -23.98 7.77
C SER A 209 -19.33 -24.80 6.52
N GLY A 210 -19.79 -24.10 5.49
CA GLY A 210 -20.00 -24.62 4.15
C GLY A 210 -19.74 -23.47 3.20
N SER A 211 -18.49 -23.31 2.78
CA SER A 211 -18.17 -22.51 1.59
C SER A 211 -19.11 -22.97 0.47
N PRO A 212 -19.96 -22.10 -0.10
CA PRO A 212 -20.80 -22.53 -1.22
C PRO A 212 -19.86 -22.89 -2.37
N ALA A 213 -20.06 -24.10 -2.90
CA ALA A 213 -19.34 -24.60 -4.05
C ALA A 213 -19.31 -23.54 -5.16
N ILE A 214 -18.22 -23.54 -5.93
CA ILE A 214 -17.97 -22.60 -7.03
C ILE A 214 -19.08 -22.65 -8.10
N ASP A 215 -19.97 -23.66 -8.04
CA ASP A 215 -21.08 -23.91 -8.96
C ASP A 215 -22.46 -23.83 -8.26
N ASP A 216 -22.78 -22.73 -7.58
CA ASP A 216 -24.14 -22.48 -7.07
C ASP A 216 -24.99 -21.75 -8.14
N PRO A 217 -25.91 -22.44 -8.84
CA PRO A 217 -26.71 -21.81 -9.88
C PRO A 217 -27.62 -20.71 -9.34
N GLU A 218 -28.00 -20.74 -8.05
CA GLU A 218 -28.78 -19.67 -7.44
C GLU A 218 -27.95 -18.40 -7.28
N ARG A 219 -26.67 -18.55 -6.91
CA ARG A 219 -25.73 -17.43 -6.84
C ARG A 219 -25.55 -16.79 -8.21
N ASP A 220 -25.45 -17.58 -9.27
CA ASP A 220 -25.30 -17.06 -10.63
C ASP A 220 -26.52 -16.29 -11.12
N ILE A 221 -27.74 -16.77 -10.80
CA ILE A 221 -28.98 -16.05 -11.08
C ILE A 221 -29.01 -14.71 -10.31
N LEU A 222 -28.61 -14.71 -9.03
CA LEU A 222 -28.57 -13.49 -8.22
C LEU A 222 -27.50 -12.50 -8.69
N ILE A 223 -26.33 -12.98 -9.13
CA ILE A 223 -25.27 -12.13 -9.70
C ILE A 223 -25.74 -11.52 -11.03
N ARG A 224 -26.36 -12.30 -11.92
CA ARG A 224 -26.92 -11.78 -13.18
C ARG A 224 -28.03 -10.75 -12.92
N TYR A 225 -28.93 -11.05 -11.99
CA TYR A 225 -29.96 -10.10 -11.59
C TYR A 225 -29.37 -8.79 -11.04
N ALA A 226 -28.40 -8.87 -10.13
CA ALA A 226 -27.72 -7.70 -9.59
C ALA A 226 -27.00 -6.89 -10.69
N ARG A 227 -26.35 -7.57 -11.63
CA ARG A 227 -25.67 -6.93 -12.77
C ARG A 227 -26.64 -6.14 -13.66
N ASP A 228 -27.87 -6.61 -13.83
CA ASP A 228 -28.84 -5.94 -14.70
C ASP A 228 -29.51 -4.75 -14.01
N VAL A 229 -29.76 -4.84 -12.70
CA VAL A 229 -30.43 -3.76 -11.97
C VAL A 229 -29.46 -2.68 -11.46
N LEU A 230 -28.25 -3.02 -11.01
CA LEU A 230 -27.33 -2.05 -10.39
C LEU A 230 -26.93 -0.87 -11.30
N PRO A 231 -26.64 -1.06 -12.60
CA PRO A 231 -26.36 0.05 -13.51
C PRO A 231 -27.54 1.01 -13.64
N MET A 232 -28.79 0.53 -13.50
CA MET A 232 -29.97 1.38 -13.53
C MET A 232 -30.00 2.37 -12.36
N ALA A 233 -29.45 2.02 -11.18
CA ALA A 233 -29.32 2.97 -10.08
C ALA A 233 -28.25 4.05 -10.31
N ALA A 234 -27.28 3.78 -11.18
CA ALA A 234 -26.23 4.73 -11.53
C ALA A 234 -26.65 5.67 -12.67
N ASP A 235 -27.66 5.28 -13.45
CA ASP A 235 -28.22 6.09 -14.54
C ASP A 235 -29.31 7.03 -14.02
N ARG A 236 -29.14 8.34 -14.29
CA ARG A 236 -30.08 9.39 -13.86
C ARG A 236 -31.35 9.44 -14.71
N ASP A 237 -31.31 8.82 -15.89
CA ASP A 237 -32.44 8.76 -16.83
C ASP A 237 -33.24 7.46 -16.68
N ALA A 238 -32.74 6.51 -15.87
CA ALA A 238 -33.48 5.30 -15.55
C ALA A 238 -34.69 5.61 -14.67
N THR A 239 -35.81 4.97 -14.97
CA THR A 239 -37.06 5.15 -14.22
C THR A 239 -37.38 3.91 -13.39
N GLY A 240 -38.08 4.09 -12.27
CA GLY A 240 -38.59 2.96 -11.48
C GLY A 240 -39.48 1.99 -12.27
N ALA A 241 -40.08 2.43 -13.38
CA ALA A 241 -40.83 1.58 -14.31
C ALA A 241 -39.92 0.61 -15.09
N ALA A 242 -38.71 1.04 -15.45
CA ALA A 242 -37.73 0.19 -16.12
C ALA A 242 -37.20 -0.90 -15.16
N LEU A 243 -36.95 -0.55 -13.89
CA LEU A 243 -36.61 -1.52 -12.85
C LEU A 243 -37.72 -2.56 -12.65
N ALA A 244 -38.98 -2.12 -12.60
CA ALA A 244 -40.13 -3.02 -12.47
C ALA A 244 -40.30 -3.97 -13.67
N ALA A 245 -39.87 -3.56 -14.87
CA ALA A 245 -39.89 -4.42 -16.06
C ALA A 245 -38.86 -5.55 -15.95
N VAL A 246 -37.62 -5.24 -15.54
CA VAL A 246 -36.55 -6.23 -15.30
C VAL A 246 -36.95 -7.20 -14.19
N GLU A 247 -37.49 -6.70 -13.07
CA GLU A 247 -38.01 -7.52 -11.98
C GLU A 247 -39.10 -8.50 -12.46
N LYS A 248 -40.00 -8.04 -13.34
CA LYS A 248 -41.07 -8.85 -13.88
C LYS A 248 -40.55 -9.96 -14.80
N GLU A 249 -39.51 -9.70 -15.58
CA GLU A 249 -38.87 -10.68 -16.45
C GLU A 249 -38.21 -11.80 -15.63
N TYR A 250 -37.42 -11.42 -14.63
CA TYR A 250 -36.79 -12.37 -13.71
C TYR A 250 -37.80 -13.13 -12.86
N ALA A 251 -38.87 -12.49 -12.39
CA ALA A 251 -39.97 -13.13 -11.67
C ALA A 251 -40.76 -14.14 -12.54
N ALA A 252 -40.88 -13.88 -13.85
CA ALA A 252 -41.56 -14.77 -14.78
C ALA A 252 -40.69 -15.97 -15.20
N GLY A 253 -39.36 -15.82 -15.17
CA GLY A 253 -38.39 -16.85 -15.53
C GLY A 253 -37.65 -17.42 -14.32
N GLU A 254 -36.42 -16.95 -14.13
CA GLU A 254 -35.38 -17.58 -13.30
C GLU A 254 -35.67 -17.54 -11.79
N PHE A 255 -36.50 -16.63 -11.29
CA PHE A 255 -36.85 -16.62 -9.85
C PHE A 255 -37.72 -17.79 -9.43
N LYS A 256 -38.35 -18.49 -10.37
CA LYS A 256 -39.12 -19.71 -10.08
C LYS A 256 -38.22 -20.89 -9.69
N THR A 257 -36.94 -20.85 -10.09
CA THR A 257 -35.96 -21.89 -9.78
C THR A 257 -35.15 -21.58 -8.53
N LEU A 258 -35.34 -20.42 -7.90
CA LEU A 258 -34.66 -20.04 -6.67
C LEU A 258 -35.30 -20.68 -5.44
N SER A 259 -34.47 -21.10 -4.48
CA SER A 259 -34.89 -21.42 -3.14
C SER A 259 -35.59 -20.24 -2.43
N PRO A 260 -36.35 -20.48 -1.35
CA PRO A 260 -36.90 -19.41 -0.54
C PRO A 260 -35.84 -18.41 -0.03
N ALA A 261 -34.63 -18.89 0.27
CA ALA A 261 -33.51 -18.03 0.69
C ALA A 261 -32.97 -17.18 -0.48
N GLY A 262 -32.88 -17.74 -1.69
CA GLY A 262 -32.53 -17.02 -2.91
C GLY A 262 -33.55 -15.93 -3.26
N LEU A 263 -34.84 -16.23 -3.13
CA LEU A 263 -35.92 -15.26 -3.33
C LEU A 263 -35.86 -14.09 -2.34
N GLU A 264 -35.54 -14.34 -1.06
CA GLU A 264 -35.37 -13.27 -0.08
C GLU A 264 -34.17 -12.37 -0.41
N LYS A 265 -33.07 -12.95 -0.92
CA LYS A 265 -31.92 -12.16 -1.42
C LYS A 265 -32.29 -11.32 -2.64
N ALA A 266 -33.01 -11.89 -3.61
CA ALA A 266 -33.51 -11.15 -4.77
C ALA A 266 -34.42 -9.97 -4.36
N LYS A 267 -35.34 -10.20 -3.41
CA LYS A 267 -36.20 -9.15 -2.84
C LYS A 267 -35.39 -8.09 -2.08
N ALA A 268 -34.31 -8.46 -1.40
CA ALA A 268 -33.44 -7.50 -0.73
C ALA A 268 -32.77 -6.57 -1.76
N ILE A 269 -32.24 -7.11 -2.86
CA ILE A 269 -31.68 -6.34 -3.98
C ILE A 269 -32.73 -5.39 -4.56
N SER A 270 -33.93 -5.89 -4.89
CA SER A 270 -35.06 -5.05 -5.35
C SER A 270 -35.40 -3.90 -4.42
N ARG A 271 -35.46 -4.16 -3.10
CA ARG A 271 -35.76 -3.12 -2.11
C ARG A 271 -34.69 -2.04 -2.08
N SER A 272 -33.42 -2.43 -2.10
CA SER A 272 -32.30 -1.49 -2.18
C SER A 272 -32.37 -0.63 -3.44
N MET A 273 -32.68 -1.23 -4.59
CA MET A 273 -32.80 -0.51 -5.85
C MET A 273 -33.96 0.48 -5.88
N ARG A 274 -35.15 0.07 -5.41
CA ARG A 274 -36.30 0.98 -5.36
C ARG A 274 -36.11 2.15 -4.38
N ALA A 275 -35.36 1.95 -3.31
CA ALA A 275 -35.04 3.03 -2.36
C ALA A 275 -34.22 4.15 -3.02
N ILE A 276 -33.40 3.83 -4.02
CA ILE A 276 -32.59 4.81 -4.76
C ILE A 276 -33.49 5.67 -5.67
N PHE A 277 -34.48 5.08 -6.33
CA PHE A 277 -35.42 5.80 -7.21
C PHE A 277 -36.52 6.58 -6.47
N GLN A 278 -36.60 6.50 -5.14
CA GLN A 278 -37.58 7.21 -4.31
C GLN A 278 -36.98 8.43 -3.58
N GLN A 279 -35.69 8.71 -3.77
CA GLN A 279 -35.00 9.92 -3.29
C GLN A 279 -35.04 11.03 -4.33
#